data_AF-M4YKG4-F1
#
_entry.id   AF-M4YKG4-F1
#
_cell.length_a   1.000
_cell.length_b   1.000
_cell.length_c   1.000
_cell.angle_alpha   90.00
_cell.angle_beta   90.00
_cell.angle_gamma   90.00
#
_symmetry.space_group_name_H-M   'P 1'
#
loop_
_entity.id
_entity.type
_entity.pdbx_description
1 polymer ?
#
loop_
_entity_poly.entity_id
_entity_poly.type
_entity_poly.pdbx_seq_one_letter_code
_entity_poly.pdbx_strand_id
1 'polypeptide(L)' 'MDSFTKIYCSCGRIVDIDTKAYRRKLALHKPIECAFCRNERISDEIDHLDAHYNFIEEPEEL' A
#
# COMPACT_ATOMS: atom_id res chain seq x y z
N MET A 1 21.14 -15.37 3.75
CA MET A 1 21.39 -14.08 3.06
C MET A 1 20.07 -13.64 2.44
N ASP A 2 19.61 -12.45 2.80
CA ASP A 2 18.46 -11.84 2.15
C ASP A 2 18.88 -11.40 0.75
N SER A 3 18.14 -11.86 -0.26
CA SER A 3 18.36 -11.54 -1.67
C SER A 3 17.39 -10.44 -2.05
N PHE A 4 17.88 -9.43 -2.76
CA PHE A 4 17.06 -8.33 -3.26
C PHE A 4 16.85 -8.45 -4.77
N THR A 5 15.67 -8.03 -5.21
CA THR A 5 15.28 -7.89 -6.62
C THR A 5 15.15 -6.41 -6.93
N LYS A 6 15.73 -5.95 -8.04
CA LYS A 6 15.50 -4.59 -8.56
C LYS A 6 14.16 -4.55 -9.29
N ILE A 7 13.33 -3.57 -8.97
CA ILE A 7 12.06 -3.33 -9.65
C ILE A 7 11.99 -1.91 -10.18
N TYR A 8 11.29 -1.73 -11.29
CA TYR A 8 10.94 -0.42 -11.82
C TYR A 8 9.52 -0.05 -11.36
N CYS A 9 9.40 1.01 -10.57
CA CYS A 9 8.10 1.52 -10.14
C CYS A 9 7.53 2.48 -11.19
N SER A 10 6.20 2.54 -11.31
CA SER A 10 5.50 3.47 -12.21
C SER A 10 5.84 4.95 -11.99
N CYS A 11 6.27 5.36 -10.79
CA CYS A 11 6.76 6.71 -10.52
C CYS A 11 8.17 6.99 -11.08
N GLY A 12 8.77 6.06 -11.82
CA GLY A 12 10.08 6.21 -12.47
C GLY A 12 11.28 5.82 -11.60
N ARG A 13 11.08 5.38 -10.36
CA ARG A 13 12.16 4.97 -9.45
C ARG A 13 12.51 3.49 -9.62
N ILE A 14 13.81 3.19 -9.64
CA ILE A 14 14.33 1.82 -9.49
C ILE A 14 14.64 1.59 -8.01
N VAL A 15 14.06 0.54 -7.41
CA VAL A 15 14.27 0.23 -5.99
C VAL A 15 14.57 -1.24 -5.76
N ASP A 16 15.24 -1.54 -4.65
CA ASP A 16 15.41 -2.90 -4.13
C ASP A 16 14.16 -3.33 -3.37
N ILE A 17 13.69 -4.54 -3.66
CA ILE A 17 12.67 -5.22 -2.88
C ILE A 17 13.21 -6.59 -2.45
N ASP A 18 12.93 -7.00 -1.22
CA ASP A 18 13.26 -8.35 -0.77
C ASP A 18 12.61 -9.39 -1.70
N THR A 19 13.40 -10.37 -2.15
CA THR A 19 12.97 -11.35 -3.15
C THR A 19 11.81 -12.22 -2.64
N LYS A 20 11.73 -12.51 -1.32
CA LYS A 20 10.60 -13.28 -0.76
C LYS A 20 9.34 -12.41 -0.74
N ALA A 21 9.47 -11.14 -0.36
CA ALA A 21 8.37 -10.18 -0.41
C ALA A 21 7.85 -9.98 -1.84
N TYR A 22 8.74 -9.85 -2.82
CA TYR A 22 8.39 -9.76 -4.24
C TYR A 22 7.58 -10.97 -4.71
N ARG A 23 8.11 -12.19 -4.48
CA ARG A 23 7.41 -13.43 -4.87
C ARG A 23 6.05 -13.58 -4.18
N ARG A 24 5.95 -13.21 -2.90
CA ARG A 24 4.68 -13.24 -2.15
C ARG A 24 3.66 -12.28 -2.75
N LYS A 25 4.07 -11.05 -3.03
CA LYS A 25 3.18 -10.05 -3.65
C LYS A 25 2.70 -10.49 -5.02
N LEU A 26 3.59 -11.05 -5.86
CA LEU A 26 3.21 -11.63 -7.14
C LEU A 26 2.17 -12.76 -7.00
N ALA A 27 2.41 -13.71 -6.08
CA ALA A 27 1.47 -14.82 -5.84
C ALA A 27 0.08 -14.34 -5.38
N LEU A 28 0.04 -13.23 -4.64
CA LEU A 28 -1.20 -12.60 -4.17
C LEU A 28 -1.81 -11.62 -5.17
N HIS A 29 -1.25 -11.51 -6.39
CA HIS A 29 -1.68 -10.54 -7.40
C HIS A 29 -1.70 -9.09 -6.86
N LYS A 30 -0.79 -8.78 -5.93
CA LYS A 30 -0.65 -7.45 -5.34
C LYS A 30 0.32 -6.60 -6.16
N PRO A 31 0.12 -5.28 -6.23
CA PRO A 31 1.01 -4.39 -6.95
C PRO A 31 2.43 -4.42 -6.38
N ILE A 32 3.40 -4.39 -7.30
CA ILE A 32 4.83 -4.26 -7.01
C ILE A 32 5.23 -2.81 -7.26
N GLU A 33 5.62 -2.12 -6.20
CA GLU A 33 5.80 -0.67 -6.19
C GLU A 33 6.83 -0.27 -5.14
N CYS A 34 7.41 0.92 -5.31
CA CYS A 34 8.32 1.48 -4.31
C CYS A 34 7.57 1.84 -3.02
N ALA A 35 8.31 1.96 -1.92
CA ALA A 35 7.73 2.29 -0.62
C ALA A 35 6.93 3.60 -0.62
N PHE A 36 7.33 4.59 -1.43
CA PHE A 36 6.61 5.86 -1.56
C PHE A 36 5.21 5.66 -2.15
N CYS A 37 5.10 5.12 -3.38
CA CYS A 37 3.80 4.89 -4.03
C CYS A 37 2.92 3.91 -3.24
N ARG A 38 3.56 2.90 -2.62
CA ARG A 38 2.85 1.99 -1.72
C ARG A 38 2.17 2.73 -0.58
N ASN A 39 2.91 3.63 0.07
CA ASN A 39 2.39 4.35 1.23
C ASN A 39 1.31 5.36 0.82
N GLU A 40 1.48 6.04 -0.32
CA GLU A 40 0.48 6.92 -0.91
C GLU A 40 -0.84 6.16 -1.15
N ARG A 41 -0.79 5.05 -1.90
CA ARG A 41 -1.97 4.20 -2.14
C ARG A 41 -2.62 3.68 -0.86
N ILE A 42 -1.83 3.25 0.13
CA ILE A 42 -2.35 2.78 1.42
C ILE A 42 -3.04 3.93 2.17
N SER A 43 -2.49 5.15 2.12
CA SER A 43 -3.11 6.33 2.73
C SER A 43 -4.48 6.61 2.10
N ASP A 44 -4.54 6.64 0.76
CA ASP A 44 -5.81 6.86 0.05
C ASP A 44 -6.85 5.77 0.37
N GLU A 45 -6.42 4.50 0.45
CA GLU A 45 -7.28 3.39 0.85
C GLU A 45 -7.83 3.56 2.29
N ILE A 46 -7.01 4.05 3.22
CA ILE A 46 -7.43 4.32 4.61
C ILE A 46 -8.43 5.48 4.62
N ASP A 47 -8.12 6.59 3.94
CA ASP A 47 -9.00 7.77 3.89
C ASP A 47 -10.39 7.40 3.31
N HIS A 48 -10.42 6.54 2.30
CA HIS A 48 -11.67 6.00 1.74
C HIS A 48 -12.44 5.13 2.73
N LEU A 49 -11.76 4.28 3.50
CA LEU A 49 -12.40 3.45 4.52
C LEU A 49 -12.94 4.30 5.67
N ASP A 50 -12.18 5.29 6.12
CA ASP A 50 -12.60 6.21 7.18
C ASP A 50 -13.81 7.02 6.75
N ALA A 51 -13.81 7.55 5.51
CA ALA A 51 -14.97 8.26 4.97
C ALA A 51 -16.24 7.39 4.87
N HIS A 52 -16.09 6.06 4.72
CA HIS A 52 -17.23 5.16 4.57
C HIS A 52 -17.71 4.55 5.90
N TYR A 53 -16.82 4.34 6.87
CA TYR A 53 -17.13 3.61 8.10
C TYR A 53 -17.07 4.47 9.37
N ASN A 54 -16.44 5.63 9.33
CA ASN A 54 -16.21 6.47 10.52
C ASN A 54 -17.22 7.61 10.63
N PHE A 55 -18.53 7.28 10.56
CA PHE A 55 -19.56 8.23 10.93
C PHE A 55 -19.64 8.29 12.46
N ILE A 56 -19.31 9.45 13.03
CA ILE A 56 -19.64 9.74 14.41
C ILE A 56 -21.14 9.99 14.43
N GLU A 57 -21.92 9.12 15.09
CA GLU A 57 -23.31 9.45 15.43
C GLU A 57 -23.24 10.73 16.28
N GLU A 58 -23.72 11.86 15.73
CA GLU A 58 -23.94 13.04 16.55
C GLU A 58 -24.91 12.64 17.66
N PRO A 59 -24.55 12.80 18.96
CA PRO A 59 -25.46 12.49 20.02
C PRO A 59 -26.72 13.32 19.84
N GLU A 60 -27.88 12.66 19.73
CA GLU A 60 -29.18 13.32 19.68
C GLU A 60 -29.27 14.27 20.88
N GLU A 61 -29.24 15.58 20.60
CA GLU A 61 -29.49 16.61 21.61
C GLU A 61 -30.95 16.49 22.06
N LEU A 62 -31.16 15.84 23.21
CA LEU A 62 -32.42 15.76 23.96
C LEU A 62 -32.67 17.02 24.80
#